data_AF-A0A4U9UL97-F1
#
_entry.id   AF-A0A4U9UL97-F1
#
_cell.length_a   1.000
_cell.length_b   1.000
_cell.length_c   1.000
_cell.angle_alpha   90.00
_cell.angle_beta   90.00
_cell.angle_gamma   90.00
#
_symmetry.space_group_name_H-M   'P 1'
#
loop_
_entity.id
_entity.type
_entity.pdbx_description
1 polymer ?
#
loop_
_entity_poly.entity_id
_entity_poly.type
_entity_poly.pdbx_seq_one_letter_code
_entity_poly.pdbx_strand_id
1 'polypeptide(L)'
;MSGRWRVVVSLDWRPSFLNQICIVGAILLAPLALADADEAEVIEFNDSFLRSSIDVSQFSSGNPVAPGIHRIDLYLNDQWKGRQDVNFSLASPQSSIAQPCYDLKTVKPVRHCLG
;
A
#
# COMPACT_ATOMS: atom_id res chain seq x y z
N MET A 1 17.55 -22.51 0.75
CA MET A 1 18.62 -22.15 -0.19
C MET A 1 18.08 -21.03 -1.09
N SER A 2 18.17 -19.77 -0.68
CA SER A 2 17.70 -18.63 -1.48
C SER A 2 18.82 -17.60 -1.55
N GLY A 3 19.52 -17.60 -2.68
CA GLY A 3 20.59 -16.64 -2.96
C GLY A 3 20.01 -15.29 -3.36
N ARG A 4 20.50 -14.22 -2.71
CA ARG A 4 20.21 -12.84 -3.08
C ARG A 4 21.02 -12.48 -4.32
N TRP A 5 20.37 -12.41 -5.47
CA TRP A 5 21.00 -11.93 -6.70
C TRP A 5 21.35 -10.45 -6.55
N ARG A 6 22.64 -10.13 -6.64
CA ARG A 6 23.13 -8.75 -6.65
C ARG A 6 23.83 -8.53 -7.98
N VAL A 7 23.20 -7.77 -8.87
CA VAL A 7 23.84 -7.31 -10.10
C VAL A 7 24.78 -6.17 -9.71
N VAL A 8 26.07 -6.35 -9.93
CA VAL A 8 27.08 -5.29 -9.77
C VAL A 8 27.53 -4.91 -11.17
N VAL A 9 27.11 -3.73 -11.61
CA VAL A 9 27.57 -3.15 -12.89
C VAL A 9 28.82 -2.34 -12.57
N SER A 10 30.00 -2.84 -12.95
CA SER A 10 31.26 -2.08 -12.80
C SER A 10 31.34 -1.09 -13.96
N LEU A 11 31.19 0.20 -13.63
CA LEU A 11 31.35 1.31 -14.57
C LEU A 11 32.75 1.91 -14.39
N ASP A 12 33.77 1.16 -14.82
CA ASP A 12 35.16 1.62 -14.77
C ASP A 12 35.63 2.18 -16.12
N TRP A 13 34.92 3.20 -16.62
CA TRP A 13 35.41 4.02 -17.73
C TRP A 13 35.34 5.49 -17.33
N ARG A 14 36.49 6.07 -16.93
CA ARG A 14 36.61 7.49 -16.57
C ARG A 14 37.56 8.22 -17.52
N PRO A 15 37.08 8.76 -18.66
CA PRO A 15 37.80 9.79 -19.40
C PRO A 15 37.65 11.13 -18.66
N SER A 16 38.76 11.84 -18.47
CA SER A 16 38.88 13.06 -17.67
C SER A 16 38.18 14.31 -18.23
N PHE A 17 37.40 14.20 -19.30
CA PHE A 17 36.80 15.35 -20.01
C PHE A 17 35.27 15.49 -19.86
N LEU A 18 34.61 14.65 -19.07
CA LEU A 18 33.13 14.62 -18.96
C LEU A 18 32.57 15.16 -17.63
N ASN A 19 33.21 16.14 -16.98
CA ASN A 19 32.68 16.67 -15.72
C ASN A 19 31.56 17.72 -15.90
N GLN A 20 31.39 18.30 -17.09
CA GLN A 20 30.42 19.39 -17.30
C GLN A 20 29.10 18.96 -17.98
N ILE A 21 29.07 17.84 -18.70
CA ILE A 21 27.87 17.42 -19.49
C ILE A 21 26.87 16.61 -18.63
N CYS A 22 27.31 16.02 -17.51
CA CYS A 22 26.49 15.10 -16.72
C CYS A 22 25.36 15.76 -15.91
N ILE A 23 25.46 17.05 -15.56
CA ILE A 23 24.45 17.68 -14.68
C ILE A 23 23.14 17.98 -15.45
N VAL A 24 23.23 18.37 -16.73
CA VAL A 24 22.04 18.70 -17.54
C VAL A 24 21.35 17.43 -18.06
N GLY A 25 22.11 16.39 -18.41
CA GLY A 25 21.56 15.12 -18.90
C GLY A 25 20.79 14.33 -17.83
N ALA A 26 21.15 14.45 -16.55
CA ALA A 26 20.52 13.71 -15.47
C ALA A 26 19.11 14.21 -15.12
N ILE A 27 18.77 15.48 -15.39
CA ILE A 27 17.45 16.05 -15.09
C ILE A 27 16.43 15.71 -16.20
N LEU A 28 16.89 15.50 -17.44
CA LEU A 28 16.03 15.25 -18.61
C LEU A 28 15.58 13.79 -18.78
N LEU A 29 16.14 12.85 -18.01
CA LEU A 29 15.92 11.40 -18.15
C LEU A 29 15.30 10.76 -16.89
N ALA A 30 14.74 11.55 -15.97
CA ALA A 30 13.92 10.98 -14.91
C ALA A 30 12.62 10.45 -15.52
N PRO A 31 12.31 9.15 -15.44
CA PRO A 31 11.00 8.66 -15.82
C PRO A 31 9.99 9.28 -14.87
N LEU A 32 9.00 9.97 -15.41
CA LEU A 32 7.78 10.25 -14.66
C LEU A 32 7.15 8.89 -14.39
N ALA A 33 7.37 8.34 -13.19
CA ALA A 33 6.67 7.16 -12.73
C ALA A 33 5.19 7.54 -12.59
N LEU A 34 4.42 7.31 -13.65
CA LEU A 34 2.97 7.26 -13.57
C LEU A 34 2.66 6.04 -12.68
N ALA A 35 2.19 6.30 -11.47
CA ALA A 35 1.61 5.25 -10.65
C ALA A 35 0.30 4.85 -11.32
N ASP A 36 0.30 3.70 -12.01
CA ASP A 36 -0.94 3.07 -12.45
C ASP A 36 -1.73 2.72 -11.19
N ALA A 37 -2.92 3.32 -11.05
CA ALA A 37 -3.89 2.84 -10.10
C ALA A 37 -4.47 1.57 -10.71
N ASP A 38 -4.06 0.42 -10.20
CA ASP A 38 -4.60 -0.89 -10.58
C ASP A 38 -6.13 -0.84 -10.39
N GLU A 39 -6.88 -0.69 -11.48
CA GLU A 39 -8.33 -0.72 -11.44
C GLU A 39 -8.72 -2.13 -11.00
N ALA A 40 -9.22 -2.25 -9.78
CA ALA A 40 -9.58 -3.54 -9.21
C ALA A 40 -10.61 -4.23 -10.12
N GLU A 41 -10.16 -5.25 -10.86
CA GLU A 41 -11.01 -6.08 -11.69
C GLU A 41 -12.07 -6.74 -10.80
N VAL A 42 -13.34 -6.56 -11.16
CA VAL A 42 -14.45 -7.12 -10.38
C VAL A 42 -14.49 -8.63 -10.63
N ILE A 43 -14.20 -9.42 -9.58
CA ILE A 43 -14.17 -10.88 -9.64
C ILE A 43 -15.35 -11.50 -8.90
N GLU A 44 -15.87 -12.63 -9.40
CA GLU A 44 -16.98 -13.35 -8.79
C GLU A 44 -16.48 -14.50 -7.90
N PHE A 45 -16.98 -14.56 -6.67
CA PHE A 45 -16.68 -15.64 -5.73
C PHE A 45 -17.85 -16.62 -5.64
N ASN A 46 -17.56 -17.91 -5.70
CA ASN A 46 -18.54 -18.95 -5.48
C ASN A 46 -18.71 -19.21 -3.97
N ASP A 47 -19.90 -18.93 -3.44
CA ASP A 47 -20.25 -19.07 -2.02
C ASP A 47 -20.46 -20.53 -1.57
N SER A 48 -20.65 -21.47 -2.49
CA SER A 48 -20.82 -22.91 -2.17
C SER A 48 -19.61 -23.57 -1.49
N PHE A 49 -18.44 -22.94 -1.57
CA PHE A 49 -17.26 -23.37 -0.83
C PHE A 49 -17.31 -23.00 0.66
N LEU A 50 -18.22 -22.13 1.07
CA LEU A 50 -18.37 -21.67 2.45
C LEU A 50 -19.33 -22.56 3.24
N ARG A 51 -19.00 -22.76 4.52
CA ARG A 51 -19.82 -23.54 5.46
C ARG A 51 -21.05 -22.78 5.98
N SER A 52 -21.14 -21.50 5.68
CA SER A 52 -22.16 -20.60 6.20
C SER A 52 -22.53 -19.57 5.14
N SER A 53 -23.81 -19.18 5.11
CA SER A 53 -24.33 -18.12 4.25
C SER A 53 -23.72 -16.78 4.67
N ILE A 54 -22.63 -16.40 4.01
CA ILE A 54 -21.96 -15.11 4.14
C ILE A 54 -22.02 -14.44 2.78
N ASP A 55 -22.36 -13.16 2.75
CA ASP A 55 -22.31 -12.38 1.52
C ASP A 55 -20.85 -12.16 1.10
N VAL A 56 -20.44 -12.86 0.03
CA VAL A 56 -19.08 -12.77 -0.52
C VAL A 56 -18.94 -11.69 -1.60
N SER A 57 -20.04 -11.05 -2.01
CA SER A 57 -20.02 -10.03 -3.08
C SER A 57 -19.13 -8.85 -2.70
N GLN A 58 -19.01 -8.53 -1.41
CA GLN A 58 -18.13 -7.47 -0.91
C GLN A 58 -16.65 -7.71 -1.21
N PHE A 59 -16.22 -8.95 -1.41
CA PHE A 59 -14.83 -9.29 -1.74
C PHE A 59 -14.53 -9.19 -3.24
N SER A 60 -15.56 -9.01 -4.08
CA SER A 60 -15.41 -8.92 -5.55
C SER A 60 -14.48 -7.79 -6.01
N SER A 61 -14.39 -6.72 -5.21
CA SER A 61 -13.56 -5.54 -5.49
C SER A 61 -12.33 -5.43 -4.58
N GLY A 62 -11.94 -6.53 -3.90
CA GLY A 62 -10.72 -6.60 -3.08
C GLY A 62 -10.93 -7.24 -1.71
N ASN A 63 -10.19 -6.76 -0.71
CA ASN A 63 -10.26 -7.28 0.66
C ASN A 63 -10.85 -6.22 1.61
N PRO A 64 -12.18 -6.07 1.67
CA PRO A 64 -12.81 -5.12 2.58
C PRO A 64 -12.59 -5.53 4.04
N VAL A 65 -12.32 -4.54 4.88
CA VAL A 65 -12.34 -4.69 6.33
C VAL A 65 -13.69 -4.19 6.85
N ALA A 66 -14.34 -4.98 7.70
CA ALA A 66 -15.61 -4.59 8.32
C ALA A 66 -15.41 -3.43 9.31
N PRO A 67 -16.38 -2.52 9.47
CA PRO A 67 -16.29 -1.45 10.47
C PRO A 67 -16.24 -2.01 11.90
N GLY A 68 -15.50 -1.32 12.78
CA GLY A 68 -15.34 -1.70 14.18
C GLY A 68 -13.88 -1.70 14.66
N ILE A 69 -13.66 -2.20 15.88
CA ILE A 69 -12.34 -2.24 16.50
C ILE A 69 -11.62 -3.52 16.10
N HIS A 70 -10.46 -3.38 15.46
CA HIS A 70 -9.61 -4.49 15.04
C HIS A 70 -8.21 -4.36 15.64
N ARG A 71 -7.65 -5.50 16.08
CA ARG A 71 -6.26 -5.59 16.51
C ARG A 71 -5.36 -5.77 15.29
N ILE A 72 -4.49 -4.82 15.03
CA ILE A 72 -3.56 -4.87 13.89
C ILE A 72 -2.10 -4.81 14.34
N ASP A 73 -1.21 -5.26 13.45
CA ASP A 73 0.22 -4.97 13.53
C ASP A 73 0.52 -3.77 12.62
N LEU A 74 1.00 -2.67 13.19
CA LEU A 74 1.31 -1.46 12.44
C LEU A 74 2.74 -1.50 11.92
N TYR A 75 2.89 -1.26 10.61
CA TYR A 75 4.16 -1.01 9.95
C TYR A 75 4.13 0.38 9.31
N LEU A 76 5.19 1.16 9.47
CA LEU A 76 5.39 2.44 8.77
C LEU A 76 6.73 2.41 8.07
N ASN A 77 6.74 2.60 6.75
CA ASN A 77 7.93 2.47 5.90
C ASN A 77 8.69 1.17 6.19
N ASP A 78 7.97 0.05 6.15
CA ASP A 78 8.46 -1.31 6.42
C ASP A 78 9.01 -1.56 7.85
N GLN A 79 8.88 -0.60 8.76
CA GLN A 79 9.30 -0.75 10.16
C GLN A 79 8.11 -1.08 11.05
N TRP A 80 8.22 -2.17 11.80
CA TRP A 80 7.25 -2.53 12.84
C TRP A 80 7.16 -1.43 13.91
N LYS A 81 5.94 -1.00 14.22
CA LYS A 81 5.63 0.03 15.23
C LYS A 81 4.90 -0.52 16.44
N GLY A 82 4.42 -1.76 16.36
CA GLY A 82 3.73 -2.43 17.45
C GLY A 82 2.37 -2.97 17.05
N ARG A 83 1.69 -3.55 18.03
CA ARG A 83 0.37 -4.14 17.91
C ARG A 83 -0.65 -3.29 18.66
N GLN A 84 -1.71 -2.85 18.00
CA GLN A 84 -2.67 -1.90 18.57
C GLN A 84 -4.11 -2.15 18.12
N ASP A 85 -5.06 -1.76 18.97
CA ASP A 85 -6.48 -1.74 18.64
C ASP A 85 -6.79 -0.45 17.87
N VAL A 86 -7.41 -0.58 16.71
CA VAL A 86 -7.74 0.52 15.81
C VAL A 86 -9.21 0.44 15.44
N ASN A 87 -9.91 1.57 15.55
CA ASN A 87 -11.27 1.66 15.04
C ASN A 87 -11.24 1.86 13.51
N PHE A 88 -12.05 1.09 12.79
CA PHE A 88 -12.27 1.22 11.36
C PHE A 88 -13.68 1.74 11.11
N SER A 89 -13.82 2.80 10.30
CA SER A 89 -15.12 3.38 9.94
C SER A 89 -15.28 3.47 8.43
N LEU A 90 -16.52 3.40 7.96
CA LEU A 90 -16.84 3.73 6.57
C LEU A 90 -16.62 5.23 6.34
N ALA A 91 -15.91 5.58 5.26
CA ALA A 91 -15.70 6.98 4.88
C ALA A 91 -17.00 7.67 4.41
N SER A 92 -17.93 6.88 3.87
CA SER A 92 -19.26 7.33 3.45
C SER A 92 -20.27 6.17 3.55
N PRO A 93 -21.58 6.45 3.54
CA PRO A 93 -22.61 5.40 3.52
C PRO A 93 -22.54 4.46 2.31
N GLN A 94 -21.92 4.89 1.22
CA GLN A 94 -21.77 4.11 -0.01
C GLN A 94 -20.47 3.29 -0.03
N SER A 95 -19.56 3.49 0.92
CA SER A 95 -18.32 2.71 1.02
C SER A 95 -18.62 1.32 1.59
N SER A 96 -18.13 0.27 0.93
CA SER A 96 -18.09 -1.09 1.47
C SER A 96 -16.79 -1.39 2.23
N ILE A 97 -15.78 -0.50 2.13
CA ILE A 97 -14.46 -0.67 2.74
C ILE A 97 -14.33 0.31 3.90
N ALA A 98 -14.13 -0.20 5.11
CA ALA A 98 -13.83 0.62 6.27
C ALA A 98 -12.35 1.04 6.28
N GLN A 99 -12.09 2.29 6.65
CA GLN A 99 -10.75 2.87 6.75
C GLN A 99 -10.34 2.99 8.22
N PRO A 100 -9.04 2.81 8.55
CA PRO A 100 -8.57 2.92 9.91
C PRO A 100 -8.51 4.38 10.39
N CYS A 101 -8.88 4.61 11.63
CA CYS A 101 -8.96 5.94 12.19
C CYS A 101 -7.69 6.31 12.95
N TYR A 102 -6.93 7.25 12.39
CA TYR A 102 -5.67 7.74 12.92
C TYR A 102 -5.61 9.27 12.96
N ASP A 103 -4.88 9.79 13.94
CA ASP A 103 -4.44 11.19 13.89
C ASP A 103 -3.27 11.32 12.90
N LEU A 104 -3.46 12.13 11.86
CA LEU A 104 -2.46 12.34 10.80
C LEU A 104 -1.15 12.94 11.32
N LYS A 105 -1.18 13.72 12.41
CA LYS A 105 0.03 14.35 12.98
C LYS A 105 0.85 13.37 13.79
N THR A 106 0.21 12.44 14.47
CA THR A 106 0.86 11.57 15.46
C THR A 106 0.89 10.10 15.07
N VAL A 107 0.14 9.71 14.03
CA VAL A 107 -0.08 8.33 13.57
C VAL A 107 -0.50 7.42 14.73
N LYS A 108 -1.34 7.95 15.61
CA LYS A 108 -1.90 7.22 16.76
C LYS A 108 -3.36 6.85 16.50
N PRO A 109 -3.82 5.65 16.92
CA PRO A 109 -5.21 5.27 16.80
C PRO A 109 -6.10 6.25 17.55
N VAL A 110 -7.21 6.63 16.93
CA VAL A 110 -8.25 7.47 17.56
C VAL A 110 -9.56 6.70 17.64
N ARG A 111 -10.34 6.98 18.69
CA ARG A 111 -11.66 6.34 18.87
C ARG A 111 -12.70 6.84 17.88
N HIS A 112 -12.65 8.12 17.54
CA HIS A 112 -13.56 8.75 16.58
C HIS A 112 -12.78 9.21 15.36
N CYS A 113 -13.28 8.84 14.20
CA CYS A 113 -12.74 9.19 12.92
C CYS A 113 -13.23 10.60 12.61
N LEU A 114 -12.31 11.57 12.60
CA LEU A 114 -12.64 12.92 12.16
C LEU A 114 -12.74 12.85 10.63
N GLY A 115 -13.95 13.08 10.13
CA GLY A 115 -14.23 13.18 8.69
C GLY A 115 -13.67 14.45 8.08
#